data_AF-A0A535TXH5-F1
#
_entry.id   AF-A0A535TXH5-F1
#
_cell.length_a   1.000
_cell.length_b   1.000
_cell.length_c   1.000
_cell.angle_alpha   90.00
_cell.angle_beta   90.00
_cell.angle_gamma   90.00
#
_symmetry.space_group_name_H-M   'P 1'
#
loop_
_entity.id
_entity.type
_entity.pdbx_description
1 polymer ?
#
loop_
_entity_poly.entity_id
_entity_poly.type
_entity_poly.pdbx_seq_one_letter_code
_entity_poly.pdbx_strand_id
1 'polypeptide(L)' 'MYNASVSRTNIDIDDRLVAEIIRRYRLASKREAVELALRRLAGAPLSREQAIALEGSGWEGDLADMRRSRVSSR' A
#
# COMPACT_ATOMS: atom_id res chain seq x y z
N MET A 1 12.52 6.91 9.58
CA MET A 1 13.12 6.81 8.23
C MET A 1 13.00 5.37 7.76
N TYR A 2 12.06 5.06 6.87
CA TYR A 2 11.97 3.72 6.30
C TYR A 2 12.98 3.58 5.15
N ASN A 3 14.18 3.12 5.47
CA ASN A 3 15.09 2.62 4.44
C ASN A 3 14.67 1.18 4.11
N ALA A 4 13.53 1.03 3.43
CA ALA A 4 13.22 -0.24 2.80
C ALA A 4 14.30 -0.44 1.72
N SER A 5 15.28 -1.30 2.01
CA SER A 5 16.41 -1.57 1.14
C SER A 5 15.89 -2.01 -0.23
N VAL A 6 15.99 -1.14 -1.23
CA VAL A 6 15.68 -1.50 -2.60
C VAL A 6 16.72 -2.52 -3.04
N SER A 7 16.30 -3.76 -3.31
CA SER A 7 17.14 -4.82 -3.83
C SER A 7 17.07 -4.88 -5.36
N ARG A 8 18.18 -5.30 -5.99
CA ARG A 8 18.22 -5.61 -7.42
C ARG A 8 17.78 -7.06 -7.60
N THR A 9 16.79 -7.29 -8.47
CA THR A 9 16.27 -8.62 -8.79
C THR A 9 16.11 -8.75 -10.29
N ASN A 10 16.49 -9.89 -10.85
CA ASN A 10 16.20 -10.24 -12.25
C ASN A 10 14.96 -11.14 -12.26
N ILE A 11 13.89 -10.67 -12.91
CA ILE A 11 12.63 -11.38 -13.10
C ILE A 11 12.14 -11.14 -14.53
N ASP A 12 11.48 -12.13 -15.11
CA ASP A 12 10.77 -11.96 -16.38
C ASP A 12 9.42 -11.30 -16.14
N ILE A 13 9.09 -10.30 -16.96
CA ILE A 13 7.85 -9.53 -16.87
C ILE A 13 7.27 -9.39 -18.28
N ASP A 14 5.95 -9.48 -18.42
CA ASP A 14 5.28 -9.23 -19.69
C ASP A 14 5.36 -7.75 -20.08
N ASP A 15 6.11 -7.49 -21.15
CA ASP A 15 6.33 -6.14 -21.69
C ASP A 15 5.05 -5.47 -22.18
N ARG A 16 4.03 -6.24 -22.58
CA ARG A 16 2.73 -5.69 -22.99
C ARG A 16 2.00 -5.07 -21.81
N LEU A 17 1.99 -5.76 -20.67
CA LEU A 17 1.38 -5.25 -19.43
C LEU A 17 2.14 -4.02 -18.94
N VAL A 18 3.47 -4.04 -18.97
CA VAL A 18 4.29 -2.90 -18.55
C VAL A 18 4.05 -1.69 -19.46
N ALA A 19 4.00 -1.89 -20.78
CA ALA A 19 3.70 -0.82 -21.73
C ALA A 19 2.30 -0.22 -21.51
N GLU A 20 1.31 -1.04 -21.19
CA GLU A 20 -0.03 -0.54 -20.87
C GLU A 20 -0.03 0.33 -19.61
N ILE A 21 0.63 -0.12 -18.54
CA ILE A 21 0.75 0.64 -17.29
C ILE A 21 1.49 1.97 -17.53
N ILE A 22 2.61 1.93 -18.25
CA ILE A 22 3.40 3.10 -18.61
C ILE A 22 2.54 4.13 -19.36
N ARG A 23 1.79 3.70 -20.38
CA ARG A 23 0.90 4.61 -21.13
C ARG A 23 -0.23 5.16 -20.27
N ARG A 24 -0.88 4.30 -19.48
CA ARG A 24 -2.05 4.64 -18.66
C ARG A 24 -1.69 5.63 -17.54
N TYR A 25 -0.52 5.48 -16.93
CA TYR A 25 -0.08 6.29 -15.79
C TYR A 25 1.06 7.26 -16.12
N ARG A 26 1.45 7.38 -17.41
CA ARG A 26 2.50 8.28 -17.91
C ARG A 26 3.83 8.13 -17.17
N LEU A 27 4.30 6.90 -17.03
CA LEU A 27 5.54 6.59 -16.31
C LEU A 27 6.75 6.63 -17.26
N ALA A 28 7.94 6.86 -16.71
CA ALA A 28 9.18 6.96 -17.49
C ALA A 28 9.91 5.62 -17.64
N SER A 29 9.63 4.63 -16.78
CA SER A 29 10.37 3.35 -16.81
C SER A 29 9.57 2.12 -16.35
N LYS A 30 10.06 0.94 -16.73
CA LYS A 30 9.54 -0.36 -16.23
C LYS A 30 9.62 -0.45 -14.70
N ARG A 31 10.68 0.10 -14.09
CA ARG A 31 10.87 0.13 -12.64
C ARG A 31 9.75 0.92 -11.95
N GLU A 32 9.38 2.08 -12.47
CA GLU A 32 8.27 2.87 -11.94
C GLU A 32 6.93 2.17 -12.07
N ALA A 33 6.71 1.46 -13.18
CA ALA A 33 5.50 0.66 -13.37
C ALA A 33 5.37 -0.45 -12.33
N VAL A 34 6.47 -1.17 -12.05
CA VAL A 34 6.51 -2.23 -11.03
C VAL A 34 6.30 -1.65 -9.63
N GLU A 35 6.99 -0.57 -9.29
CA GLU A 35 6.84 0.11 -7.99
C GLU A 35 5.39 0.57 -7.76
N LEU A 36 4.76 1.17 -8.78
CA LEU A 36 3.37 1.61 -8.71
C LEU A 36 2.40 0.44 -8.49
N ALA A 37 2.61 -0.67 -9.19
CA ALA A 37 1.79 -1.87 -9.05
C ALA A 37 1.90 -2.46 -7.64
N LEU A 38 3.14 -2.57 -7.11
CA LEU A 38 3.40 -3.05 -5.76
C LEU A 38 2.74 -2.15 -4.70
N ARG A 39 2.87 -0.82 -4.82
CA ARG A 39 2.23 0.14 -3.90
C ARG A 39 0.72 0.08 -3.92
N ARG A 40 0.11 -0.10 -5.09
CA ARG A 40 -1.34 -0.28 -5.18
C ARG A 40 -1.81 -1.55 -4.50
N LEU A 41 -1.10 -2.66 -4.71
CA LEU A 41 -1.51 -3.95 -4.19
C LEU A 41 -1.23 -4.09 -2.68
N ALA A 42 -0.10 -3.57 -2.21
CA ALA A 42 0.22 -3.54 -0.79
C ALA A 42 -0.72 -2.63 0.02
N GLY A 43 -1.48 -1.76 -0.66
CA GLY A 43 -2.17 -0.63 -0.06
C GLY A 43 -1.16 0.46 0.29
N ALA A 44 -1.51 1.73 0.07
CA ALA A 44 -0.73 2.80 0.66
C ALA A 44 -1.07 2.84 2.15
N PRO A 45 -0.15 2.51 3.08
CA PRO A 45 -0.34 2.96 4.45
C PRO A 45 -0.49 4.48 4.39
N LEU A 46 -1.53 4.99 5.04
CA LEU A 46 -1.73 6.44 5.14
C LEU A 46 -0.39 7.07 5.56
N SER A 47 0.01 8.14 4.87
CA SER A 47 1.12 8.94 5.40
C SER A 47 0.76 9.39 6.81
N ARG A 48 1.76 9.68 7.65
CA ARG A 48 1.50 10.14 9.02
C ARG A 48 0.56 11.35 9.01
N GLU A 49 0.75 12.25 8.07
CA GLU A 49 -0.07 13.45 7.87
C GLU A 49 -1.50 13.09 7.44
N GLN A 50 -1.66 12.13 6.52
CA GLN A 50 -2.98 11.65 6.11
C GLN A 50 -3.71 10.91 7.23
N ALA A 51 -2.99 10.17 8.06
CA ALA A 51 -3.54 9.49 9.24
C ALA A 51 -3.97 10.50 10.31
N ILE A 52 -3.17 11.55 10.54
CA ILE A 52 -3.52 12.65 11.45
C ILE A 52 -4.71 13.46 10.91
N ALA A 53 -4.81 13.67 9.59
CA ALA A 53 -5.94 14.36 8.98
C ALA A 53 -7.29 13.62 9.17
N LEU A 54 -7.26 12.33 9.52
CA LEU A 54 -8.45 11.56 9.90
C LEU A 54 -8.82 11.73 11.38
N GLU A 55 -8.01 12.44 12.18
CA GLU A 55 -8.35 12.79 13.56
C GLU A 55 -9.65 13.61 13.58
N GLY A 56 -10.65 13.13 14.33
CA GLY A 56 -11.97 13.76 14.38
C GLY A 56 -12.94 13.35 13.27
N SER A 57 -12.56 12.44 12.36
CA SER A 57 -13.48 11.89 11.33
C SER A 57 -14.64 11.04 11.89
N GLY A 58 -14.67 10.85 13.21
CA GLY A 58 -15.67 10.04 13.89
C GLY A 58 -15.39 8.55 13.71
N TRP A 59 -15.64 7.79 14.77
CA TRP A 59 -15.57 6.34 14.70
C TRP A 59 -16.85 5.78 15.32
N GLU A 60 -17.62 5.02 14.54
CA GLU A 60 -18.96 4.54 14.90
C GLU A 60 -18.98 3.10 15.46
N GLY A 61 -17.83 2.47 15.67
CA GLY A 61 -17.79 1.12 16.19
C GLY A 61 -18.06 1.05 17.71
N ASP A 62 -18.20 -0.17 18.22
CA ASP A 62 -18.28 -0.44 19.67
C ASP A 62 -16.92 -0.94 20.19
N LEU A 63 -16.27 -0.15 21.05
CA LEU A 63 -14.97 -0.50 21.65
C LEU A 63 -15.06 -1.71 22.57
N ALA A 64 -16.19 -1.90 23.24
CA ALA A 64 -16.41 -3.03 24.11
C ALA A 64 -16.46 -4.32 23.27
N ASP A 65 -17.15 -4.32 22.14
CA ASP A 65 -17.28 -5.48 21.25
C ASP A 65 -15.93 -5.94 20.69
N MET A 66 -15.11 -4.99 20.24
CA MET A 66 -13.77 -5.29 19.72
C MET A 66 -12.80 -5.82 20.78
N ARG A 67 -12.97 -5.43 22.05
CA ARG A 67 -12.11 -5.91 23.14
C ARG A 67 -12.48 -7.31 23.60
N ARG A 68 -13.75 -7.71 23.47
CA ARG A 68 -14.22 -9.05 23.86
C ARG A 68 -13.59 -10.16 23.00
N SER A 69 -13.32 -9.91 21.72
CA SER A 69 -12.71 -10.91 20.82
C SER A 69 -11.24 -11.24 21.14
N ARG A 70 -10.52 -10.40 21.91
CA ARG A 70 -9.13 -10.63 22.32
C ARG A 70 -8.97 -11.47 23.58
N VAL A 71 -10.04 -11.65 24.37
CA VAL A 71 -9.97 -12.32 25.68
C VAL A 71 -10.42 -13.78 25.62
N SER A 72 -10.96 -14.24 24.48
CA SER A 72 -11.37 -15.64 24.28
C SER A 72 -10.32 -16.46 23.52
N SER A 73 -9.07 -16.42 23.99
CA SER A 73 -8.06 -17.43 23.65
C SER A 73 -7.41 -17.87 24.95
N ARG A 74 -8.08 -18.77 25.67
CA ARG A 74 -7.51 -19.47 26.80
C ARG A 74 -8.14 -20.85 26.93
#